data_AF-A0A413RJK5-F1
#
_entry.id   AF-A0A413RJK5-F1
#
_cell.length_a   1.000
_cell.length_b   1.000
_cell.length_c   1.000
_cell.angle_alpha   90.00
_cell.angle_beta   90.00
_cell.angle_gamma   90.00
#
_symmetry.space_group_name_H-M   'P 1'
#
loop_
_entity.id
_entity.type
_entity.pdbx_description
1 polymer ?
#
loop_
_entity_poly.entity_id
_entity_poly.type
_entity_poly.pdbx_seq_one_letter_code
_entity_poly.pdbx_strand_id
1 'polypeptide(L)' 'MTTFTARYPGRCAAACGQPIEPGDTVHYVDDELVHVDCQPPAPEKPAVVCTTCWLTQPCDCEDA' A
#
# COMPACT_ATOMS: atom_id res chain seq x y z
N MET A 1 -1.96 -3.24 -10.39
CA MET A 1 -0.80 -3.68 -9.59
C MET A 1 -0.09 -4.74 -10.42
N THR A 2 1.09 -4.44 -10.94
CA THR A 2 1.84 -5.38 -11.79
C THR A 2 2.81 -6.14 -10.91
N THR A 3 2.64 -7.44 -10.80
CA THR A 3 3.57 -8.33 -10.09
C THR A 3 4.53 -8.95 -11.11
N PHE A 4 5.75 -9.28 -10.67
CA PHE A 4 6.76 -9.92 -11.50
C PHE A 4 7.71 -10.75 -10.66
N THR A 5 8.40 -11.69 -11.31
CA THR A 5 9.43 -12.51 -10.66
C THR A 5 10.72 -11.73 -10.56
N ALA A 6 11.25 -11.60 -9.35
CA ALA A 6 12.57 -11.01 -9.11
C ALA A 6 13.64 -11.83 -9.86
N ARG A 7 14.47 -11.14 -10.65
CA ARG A 7 15.62 -11.77 -11.34
C ARG A 7 16.94 -11.57 -10.60
N TYR A 8 16.96 -10.61 -9.68
CA TYR A 8 18.13 -10.22 -8.93
C TYR A 8 17.77 -10.19 -7.44
N PRO A 9 18.73 -10.51 -6.54
CA PRO A 9 18.51 -10.36 -5.13
C PRO A 9 18.33 -8.89 -4.77
N GLY A 10 17.44 -8.62 -3.83
CA GLY A 10 17.08 -7.27 -3.41
C GLY A 10 16.66 -7.22 -1.95
N ARG A 11 16.26 -6.04 -1.49
CA ARG A 11 15.69 -5.86 -0.15
C ARG A 11 14.21 -5.58 -0.28
N CYS A 12 13.40 -6.31 0.46
CA CYS A 12 11.99 -6.00 0.59
C CYS A 12 11.85 -4.71 1.39
N ALA A 13 11.10 -3.74 0.85
CA ALA A 13 10.83 -2.48 1.52
C ALA A 13 9.75 -2.64 2.61
N ALA A 14 8.91 -3.68 2.52
CA ALA A 14 8.11 -4.07 3.67
C ALA A 14 9.02 -4.53 4.80
N ALA A 15 8.64 -4.19 6.04
CA ALA A 15 9.37 -4.56 7.26
C ALA A 15 9.25 -6.07 7.60
N CYS A 16 9.30 -6.95 6.60
CA CYS A 16 9.23 -8.41 6.75
C CYS A 16 10.58 -9.03 7.19
N GLY A 17 11.68 -8.30 7.03
CA GLY A 17 13.02 -8.76 7.42
C GLY A 17 13.58 -9.90 6.57
N GLN A 18 12.92 -10.26 5.46
CA GLN A 18 13.42 -11.23 4.49
C GLN A 18 13.98 -10.51 3.26
N PRO A 19 15.17 -10.90 2.76
CA PRO A 19 15.65 -10.41 1.47
C PRO A 19 14.75 -10.93 0.34
N ILE A 20 14.72 -10.22 -0.77
CA ILE A 20 14.13 -10.69 -2.02
C ILE A 20 15.16 -11.57 -2.70
N GLU A 21 14.79 -12.81 -3.03
CA GLU A 21 15.64 -13.74 -3.75
C GLU A 21 15.19 -13.84 -5.23
N PRO A 22 16.10 -14.19 -6.16
CA PRO A 22 15.69 -14.52 -7.53
C PRO A 22 14.69 -15.67 -7.55
N GLY A 23 13.53 -15.47 -8.16
CA GLY A 23 12.41 -16.43 -8.14
C GLY A 23 11.23 -16.00 -7.26
N ASP A 24 11.45 -15.06 -6.34
CA ASP A 24 10.36 -14.48 -5.55
C ASP A 24 9.43 -13.64 -6.41
N THR A 25 8.14 -13.65 -6.07
CA THR A 25 7.16 -12.77 -6.71
C THR A 25 7.08 -11.45 -5.95
N VAL A 26 7.37 -10.36 -6.65
CA VAL A 26 7.46 -9.01 -6.10
C VAL A 26 6.61 -8.03 -6.91
N HIS A 27 6.39 -6.85 -6.35
CA HIS A 27 5.75 -5.72 -7.01
C HIS A 27 6.45 -4.42 -6.61
N TYR A 28 6.24 -3.38 -7.41
CA TYR A 28 6.71 -2.04 -7.08
C TYR A 28 5.65 -1.27 -6.29
N VAL A 29 6.08 -0.63 -5.20
CA VAL A 29 5.31 0.29 -4.36
C VAL A 29 6.20 1.51 -4.15
N ASP A 30 5.77 2.69 -4.62
CA ASP A 30 6.55 3.93 -4.50
C ASP A 30 8.03 3.80 -4.93
N ASP A 31 8.26 3.15 -6.08
CA ASP A 31 9.59 2.83 -6.64
C ASP A 31 10.43 1.84 -5.81
N GLU A 32 9.88 1.26 -4.74
CA GLU A 32 10.53 0.24 -3.93
C GLU A 32 9.99 -1.18 -4.21
N LEU A 33 10.84 -2.19 -4.04
CA LEU A 33 10.49 -3.60 -4.25
C LEU A 33 9.85 -4.21 -3.00
N VAL A 34 8.69 -4.84 -3.17
CA VAL A 34 7.96 -5.47 -2.09
C VAL A 34 7.49 -6.88 -2.51
N HIS A 35 7.70 -7.88 -1.66
CA HIS A 35 7.11 -9.22 -1.86
C HIS A 35 5.59 -9.11 -2.01
N VAL A 36 4.99 -9.90 -2.90
CA VAL A 36 3.53 -9.89 -3.07
C VAL A 36 2.80 -10.26 -1.77
N ASP A 37 3.34 -11.21 -1.01
CA ASP A 37 2.80 -11.59 0.30
C ASP A 37 2.96 -10.50 1.36
N CYS A 38 3.93 -9.60 1.18
CA CYS A 38 4.14 -8.44 2.03
C CYS A 38 3.30 -7.28 1.49
N GLN A 39 1.97 -7.43 1.52
CA GLN A 39 1.07 -6.39 1.04
C GLN A 39 1.38 -5.07 1.77
N PRO A 40 1.74 -3.97 1.06
CA PRO A 40 1.82 -2.67 1.70
C PRO A 40 0.43 -2.34 2.29
N PRO A 41 0.36 -1.56 3.39
CA PRO A 41 -0.93 -1.03 3.83
C PRO A 41 -1.60 -0.37 2.62
N ALA A 42 -2.87 -0.71 2.37
CA ALA A 42 -3.61 -0.10 1.28
C ALA A 42 -3.45 1.42 1.36
N PRO A 43 -3.24 2.11 0.21
CA PRO A 43 -3.12 3.57 0.23
C PRO A 43 -4.31 4.12 1.02
N GLU A 44 -4.01 4.84 2.10
CA GLU A 44 -5.01 5.45 2.94
C GLU A 44 -5.92 6.29 2.03
N LYS A 45 -7.20 5.89 1.94
CA LYS A 45 -8.16 6.63 1.13
C LYS A 45 -8.15 8.07 1.64
N PRO A 46 -8.07 9.08 0.76
CA PRO A 46 -8.12 10.46 1.22
C PRO A 46 -9.39 10.64 2.03
N ALA A 47 -9.23 11.19 3.22
CA ALA A 47 -10.33 11.34 4.14
C ALA A 47 -11.37 12.28 3.50
N VAL A 48 -12.62 11.83 3.43
CA VAL A 48 -13.66 12.60 2.74
C VAL A 48 -14.09 13.75 3.65
N VAL A 49 -14.04 14.98 3.14
CA VAL A 49 -14.41 16.19 3.89
C VAL A 49 -15.86 16.53 3.58
N CYS A 50 -16.67 16.69 4.62
CA CYS A 50 -18.04 17.16 4.49
C CYS A 50 -18.07 18.63 4.05
N THR A 51 -18.77 18.95 2.97
CA THR A 51 -18.90 20.34 2.47
C THR A 51 -19.84 21.21 3.32
N THR A 52 -20.62 20.60 4.22
CA THR A 52 -21.57 21.28 5.10
C THR A 52 -20.93 21.77 6.39
N CYS A 53 -20.19 20.90 7.09
CA CYS A 53 -19.57 21.21 8.37
C CYS A 53 -18.04 21.31 8.31
N TRP A 54 -17.44 21.03 7.15
CA TRP A 54 -15.99 21.08 6.91
C TRP A 54 -15.17 20.14 7.80
N LEU A 55 -15.81 19.13 8.39
CA LEU A 55 -15.18 18.07 9.15
C LEU A 55 -14.90 16.84 8.28
N THR A 56 -13.90 16.05 8.69
CA THR A 56 -13.60 14.74 8.10
C THR A 56 -14.67 13.72 8.49
N GLN A 57 -15.19 12.96 7.51
CA GLN A 57 -16.17 11.91 7.75
C GLN A 57 -15.61 10.78 8.62
N PRO A 58 -16.46 10.12 9.44
CA PRO A 58 -17.92 10.30 9.54
C PRO A 58 -18.33 11.53 10.35
N CYS A 59 -19.27 12.32 9.81
CA CYS A 59 -19.89 13.46 10.49
C CYS A 59 -21.42 13.29 10.51
N ASP A 60 -22.10 13.92 11.48
CA ASP A 60 -23.55 13.79 11.69
C ASP A 60 -24.43 14.37 10.56
N CYS A 61 -23.82 15.01 9.54
CA CYS A 61 -24.56 15.66 8.45
C CYS A 61 -25.20 14.69 7.45
N GLU A 62 -24.81 13.41 7.42
CA GLU A 62 -25.36 12.39 6.51
C GLU A 62 -26.56 11.62 7.11
N ASP A 63 -26.90 11.84 8.38
CA ASP A 63 -27.98 11.13 9.09
C ASP A 63 -29.30 11.94 9.19
N ALA A 64 -29.43 13.05 8.44
CA ALA A 64 -30.58 13.97 8.49
C ALA A 64 -31.42 14.02 7.19
#